data_AF-A0A0X3XPN0-F1
#
_entry.id   AF-A0A0X3XPN0-F1
#
_cell.length_a   1.000
_cell.length_b   1.000
_cell.length_c   1.000
_cell.angle_alpha   90.00
_cell.angle_beta   90.00
_cell.angle_gamma   90.00
#
_symmetry.space_group_name_H-M   'P 1'
#
loop_
_entity.id
_entity.type
_entity.pdbx_description
1 polymer ?
#
loop_
_entity_poly.entity_id
_entity_poly.type
_entity_poly.pdbx_seq_one_letter_code
_entity_poly.pdbx_strand_id
1 'polypeptide(L)'
;MTAVEAFAHQLRQLHAAAGAPSTRQMAARTGYGKSTISEAFAGRRLPTWPLVDKLAAALGADTDDLRERWVAARGRPAAVQPVPDWLTSVRPGADIPEITTGMSLEDAVAVAPTDPKRAIASSWEVLRVCALQLAHCYYGDIPGNWSSNVVQTYQRAEKDGLLPAGVTAVADAVHYHHVQSQFPDKELPSTAEIFQVIALAYRLAWQARDVVEIYEDTAKSRP
;
A
#
# COMPACT_ATOMS: atom_id res chain seq x y z
N MET A 1 10.21 -12.96 20.12
CA MET A 1 8.82 -12.56 19.81
C MET A 1 8.74 -12.39 18.30
N THR A 2 7.86 -13.14 17.62
CA THR A 2 7.70 -13.06 16.16
C THR A 2 6.96 -11.77 15.75
N ALA A 3 7.01 -11.38 14.46
CA ALA A 3 6.30 -10.20 13.99
C ALA A 3 4.77 -10.31 14.18
N VAL A 4 4.22 -11.52 14.10
CA VAL A 4 2.80 -11.81 14.36
C VAL A 4 2.47 -11.67 15.85
N GLU A 5 3.35 -12.12 16.74
CA GLU A 5 3.19 -11.95 18.19
C GLU A 5 3.26 -10.48 18.60
N ALA A 6 4.17 -9.71 17.98
CA ALA A 6 4.29 -8.27 18.19
C ALA A 6 3.01 -7.54 17.76
N PHE A 7 2.45 -7.89 16.59
CA PHE A 7 1.20 -7.32 16.12
C PHE A 7 0.02 -7.63 17.05
N ALA A 8 -0.09 -8.87 17.52
CA ALA A 8 -1.13 -9.24 18.48
C ALA A 8 -0.96 -8.55 19.84
N HIS A 9 0.28 -8.31 20.28
CA HIS A 9 0.55 -7.52 21.48
C HIS A 9 0.03 -6.08 21.32
N GLN A 10 0.24 -5.47 20.16
CA GLN A 10 -0.25 -4.14 19.89
C GLN A 10 -1.78 -4.06 19.80
N LEU A 11 -2.43 -5.05 19.18
CA LEU A 11 -3.89 -5.15 19.22
C LEU A 11 -4.41 -5.18 20.67
N ARG A 12 -3.73 -5.91 21.58
CA ARG A 12 -4.09 -5.93 23.01
C ARG A 12 -3.88 -4.58 23.70
N GLN A 13 -2.84 -3.83 23.33
CA GLN A 13 -2.63 -2.47 23.83
C GLN A 13 -3.76 -1.51 23.39
N LEU A 14 -4.15 -1.56 22.11
CA LEU A 14 -5.28 -0.79 21.59
C LEU A 14 -6.60 -1.19 22.26
N HIS A 15 -6.79 -2.48 22.48
CA HIS A 15 -7.96 -2.99 23.21
C HIS A 15 -8.03 -2.44 24.63
N ALA A 16 -6.91 -2.40 25.35
CA ALA A 16 -6.82 -1.80 26.68
C ALA A 16 -7.08 -0.28 26.65
N ALA A 17 -6.49 0.44 25.70
CA ALA A 17 -6.68 1.88 25.54
C ALA A 17 -8.14 2.27 25.22
N ALA A 18 -8.86 1.41 24.50
CA ALA A 18 -10.28 1.57 24.19
C ALA A 18 -11.22 1.23 25.37
N GLY A 19 -10.68 0.98 26.58
CA GLY A 19 -11.45 0.60 27.76
C GLY A 19 -11.83 -0.89 27.80
N ALA A 20 -11.08 -1.74 27.09
CA ALA A 20 -11.25 -3.19 27.06
C ALA A 20 -12.68 -3.66 26.75
N PRO A 21 -13.29 -3.24 25.62
CA PRO A 21 -14.65 -3.66 25.26
C PRO A 21 -14.75 -5.18 25.18
N SER A 22 -15.85 -5.76 25.66
CA SER A 22 -16.02 -7.21 25.66
C SER A 22 -16.01 -7.79 24.24
N THR A 23 -15.59 -9.05 24.10
CA THR A 23 -15.63 -9.76 22.80
C THR A 23 -17.04 -9.78 22.19
N ARG A 24 -18.10 -9.74 23.02
CA ARG A 24 -19.49 -9.63 22.57
C ARG A 24 -19.78 -8.27 21.92
N GLN A 25 -19.31 -7.18 22.51
CA GLN A 25 -19.46 -5.84 21.94
C GLN A 25 -18.67 -5.68 20.63
N MET A 26 -17.43 -6.20 20.60
CA MET A 26 -16.63 -6.18 19.37
C MET A 26 -17.28 -7.02 18.25
N ALA A 27 -17.85 -8.20 18.57
CA ALA A 27 -18.57 -9.00 17.58
C ALA A 27 -19.77 -8.23 16.98
N ALA A 28 -20.54 -7.53 17.80
CA ALA A 28 -21.65 -6.71 17.33
C ALA A 28 -21.21 -5.53 16.44
N ARG A 29 -20.07 -4.89 16.77
CA ARG A 29 -19.54 -3.75 16.01
C ARG A 29 -18.87 -4.15 14.70
N THR A 30 -18.22 -5.31 14.67
CA THR A 30 -17.38 -5.74 13.53
C THR A 30 -18.09 -6.71 12.59
N GLY A 31 -19.15 -7.39 13.04
CA GLY A 31 -19.84 -8.45 12.30
C GLY A 31 -19.10 -9.81 12.32
N TYR A 32 -17.94 -9.91 12.97
CA TYR A 32 -17.18 -11.16 13.08
C TYR A 32 -17.53 -11.95 14.34
N GLY A 33 -17.37 -13.28 14.25
CA GLY A 33 -17.62 -14.19 15.37
C GLY A 33 -16.63 -14.00 16.54
N LYS A 34 -17.09 -14.31 17.76
CA LYS A 34 -16.29 -14.17 18.99
C LYS A 34 -14.97 -14.97 18.95
N SER A 35 -15.00 -16.17 18.36
CA SER A 35 -13.81 -17.02 18.20
C SER A 35 -12.78 -16.36 17.30
N THR A 36 -13.19 -15.84 16.14
CA THR A 36 -12.33 -15.11 15.20
C THR A 36 -11.68 -13.89 15.83
N ILE A 37 -12.44 -13.14 16.62
CA ILE A 37 -11.92 -11.98 17.35
C ILE A 37 -10.88 -12.43 18.38
N SER A 38 -11.18 -13.46 19.19
CA SER A 38 -10.23 -13.98 20.18
C SER A 38 -8.93 -14.50 19.53
N GLU A 39 -9.02 -15.14 18.37
CA GLU A 39 -7.85 -15.57 17.60
C GLU A 39 -6.99 -14.41 17.11
N ALA A 40 -7.61 -13.30 16.68
CA ALA A 40 -6.88 -12.10 16.24
C ALA A 40 -5.97 -11.54 17.33
N PHE A 41 -6.39 -11.61 18.60
CA PHE A 41 -5.59 -11.18 19.75
C PHE A 41 -4.62 -12.26 20.27
N ALA A 42 -4.65 -13.49 19.76
CA ALA A 42 -3.88 -14.59 20.33
C ALA A 42 -2.39 -14.61 19.89
N GLY A 43 -2.06 -14.00 18.74
CA GLY A 43 -0.69 -13.99 18.21
C GLY A 43 -0.22 -15.30 17.57
N ARG A 44 -1.12 -16.29 17.39
CA ARG A 44 -0.80 -17.57 16.71
C ARG A 44 -0.78 -17.45 15.19
N ARG A 45 -1.59 -16.55 14.63
CA ARG A 45 -1.72 -16.30 13.20
C ARG A 45 -2.05 -14.83 12.98
N LEU A 46 -1.55 -14.26 11.89
CA LEU A 46 -1.89 -12.90 11.52
C LEU A 46 -3.36 -12.84 11.07
N PRO A 47 -4.22 -12.03 11.71
CA PRO A 47 -5.60 -11.84 11.28
C PRO A 47 -5.68 -11.29 9.85
N THR A 48 -6.81 -11.47 9.16
CA THR A 48 -6.97 -10.86 7.84
C THR A 48 -7.15 -9.35 7.97
N TRP A 49 -6.77 -8.60 6.93
CA TRP A 49 -6.93 -7.15 6.97
C TRP A 49 -8.37 -6.68 7.19
N PRO A 50 -9.39 -7.23 6.50
CA PRO A 50 -10.77 -6.81 6.74
C PRO A 50 -11.23 -6.99 8.20
N LEU A 51 -10.66 -7.95 8.93
CA LEU A 51 -10.91 -8.10 10.36
C LEU A 51 -10.18 -7.03 11.18
N VAL A 52 -8.92 -6.78 10.86
CA VAL A 52 -8.09 -5.76 11.54
C VAL A 52 -8.66 -4.36 11.37
N ASP A 53 -9.09 -4.00 10.16
CA ASP A 53 -9.73 -2.72 9.85
C ASP A 53 -11.01 -2.51 10.69
N LYS A 54 -11.88 -3.51 10.73
CA LYS A 54 -13.08 -3.46 11.58
C LYS A 54 -12.75 -3.39 13.07
N LEU A 55 -11.70 -4.09 13.52
CA LEU A 55 -11.24 -4.00 14.90
C LEU A 55 -10.67 -2.62 15.21
N ALA A 56 -9.89 -2.01 14.31
CA ALA A 56 -9.39 -0.65 14.49
C ALA A 56 -10.54 0.34 14.69
N ALA A 57 -11.52 0.32 13.78
CA ALA A 57 -12.72 1.15 13.89
C ALA A 57 -13.51 0.88 15.19
N ALA A 58 -13.66 -0.39 15.59
CA ALA A 58 -14.38 -0.75 16.82
C ALA A 58 -13.65 -0.34 18.12
N LEU A 59 -12.33 -0.20 18.06
CA LEU A 59 -11.45 0.20 19.16
C LEU A 59 -11.12 1.70 19.12
N GLY A 60 -11.57 2.44 18.11
CA GLY A 60 -11.18 3.83 17.91
C GLY A 60 -9.68 4.01 17.68
N ALA A 61 -9.02 2.95 17.22
CA ALA A 61 -7.62 2.98 16.87
C ALA A 61 -7.44 3.59 15.49
N ASP A 62 -6.30 4.22 15.30
CA ASP A 62 -5.84 4.61 13.99
C ASP A 62 -5.65 3.35 13.12
N THR A 63 -6.49 3.24 12.08
CA THR A 63 -6.50 2.09 11.18
C THR A 63 -5.16 1.93 10.47
N ASP A 64 -4.41 3.01 10.29
CA ASP A 64 -3.35 3.04 9.30
C ASP A 64 -1.98 2.79 9.92
N ASP A 65 -1.74 3.32 11.11
CA ASP A 65 -0.69 2.81 12.00
C ASP A 65 -0.82 1.30 12.18
N LEU A 66 -2.05 0.81 12.29
CA LEU A 66 -2.33 -0.61 12.45
C LEU A 66 -2.13 -1.39 11.14
N ARG A 67 -2.47 -0.82 9.99
CA ARG A 67 -2.21 -1.42 8.66
C ARG A 67 -0.73 -1.58 8.41
N GLU A 68 0.07 -0.55 8.67
CA GLU A 68 1.51 -0.57 8.44
C GLU A 68 2.16 -1.68 9.25
N ARG A 69 1.77 -1.79 10.53
CA ARG A 69 2.25 -2.84 11.42
C ARG A 69 1.74 -4.22 11.02
N TRP A 70 0.52 -4.30 10.48
CA TRP A 70 -0.02 -5.54 9.92
C TRP A 70 0.77 -6.03 8.70
N VAL A 71 1.08 -5.13 7.76
CA VAL A 71 1.90 -5.41 6.57
C VAL A 71 3.30 -5.82 7.00
N ALA A 72 3.87 -5.13 7.99
CA ALA A 72 5.16 -5.51 8.55
C ALA A 72 5.15 -6.93 9.13
N ALA A 73 4.06 -7.31 9.80
CA ALA A 73 3.86 -8.64 10.37
C ALA A 73 3.50 -9.73 9.35
N ARG A 74 2.90 -9.35 8.20
CA ARG A 74 2.60 -10.26 7.08
C ARG A 74 3.86 -10.79 6.42
N GLY A 75 4.94 -10.00 6.44
CA GLY A 75 6.18 -10.32 5.73
C GLY A 75 6.07 -10.05 4.23
N ARG A 76 7.17 -10.32 3.49
CA ARG A 76 7.28 -10.08 2.05
C ARG A 76 6.10 -10.77 1.34
N PRO A 77 5.34 -10.08 0.47
CA PRO A 77 4.30 -10.74 -0.33
C PRO A 77 4.90 -11.93 -1.09
N ALA A 78 4.18 -13.05 -1.12
CA ALA A 78 4.68 -14.29 -1.71
C ALA A 78 5.12 -14.07 -3.17
N ALA A 79 6.39 -14.37 -3.45
CA ALA A 79 7.10 -14.04 -4.69
C ALA A 79 6.68 -14.85 -5.93
N VAL A 80 5.51 -15.51 -5.93
CA VAL A 80 5.05 -16.32 -7.06
C VAL A 80 3.73 -15.76 -7.58
N GLN A 81 3.80 -14.55 -8.12
CA GLN A 81 2.87 -14.14 -9.16
C GLN A 81 3.67 -14.07 -10.46
N PRO A 82 3.12 -14.55 -11.60
CA PRO A 82 3.79 -14.33 -12.88
C PRO A 82 4.01 -12.83 -13.05
N VAL A 83 5.22 -12.44 -13.49
CA VAL A 83 5.54 -11.04 -13.76
C VAL A 83 4.53 -10.53 -14.80
N PRO A 84 3.69 -9.53 -14.48
CA PRO A 84 2.71 -9.03 -15.44
C PRO A 84 3.40 -8.50 -16.70
N ASP A 85 2.82 -8.77 -17.88
CA ASP A 85 3.40 -8.38 -19.16
C ASP A 85 3.68 -6.87 -19.26
N TRP A 86 2.84 -6.04 -18.63
CA TRP A 86 2.98 -4.59 -18.62
C TRP A 86 4.22 -4.08 -17.85
N LEU A 87 4.79 -4.88 -16.93
CA LEU A 87 6.04 -4.54 -16.26
C LEU A 87 7.25 -4.65 -17.19
N THR A 88 7.20 -5.62 -18.11
CA THR A 88 8.30 -5.93 -19.04
C THR A 88 8.09 -5.38 -20.44
N SER A 89 6.89 -4.90 -20.76
CA SER A 89 6.58 -4.38 -22.09
C SER A 89 7.44 -3.14 -22.42
N VAL A 90 7.92 -3.09 -23.66
CA VAL A 90 8.57 -1.90 -24.21
C VAL A 90 7.46 -0.97 -24.67
N ARG A 91 7.43 0.27 -24.16
CA ARG A 91 6.49 1.27 -24.67
C ARG A 91 6.94 1.70 -26.07
N PRO A 92 6.05 1.69 -27.07
CA PRO A 92 6.32 2.33 -28.36
C PRO A 92 6.17 3.86 -28.18
N GLY A 93 7.18 4.49 -27.61
CA GLY A 93 7.20 5.93 -27.33
C GLY A 93 8.35 6.23 -26.37
N ALA A 94 9.26 7.12 -26.78
CA ALA A 94 10.51 7.42 -26.05
C ALA A 94 10.32 8.38 -24.87
N ASP A 95 9.13 8.97 -24.72
CA ASP A 95 8.88 9.95 -23.68
C ASP A 95 8.51 9.22 -22.40
N ILE A 96 9.50 9.05 -21.51
CA ILE A 96 9.23 8.82 -20.09
C ILE A 96 8.42 10.04 -19.63
N PRO A 97 7.13 9.88 -19.30
CA PRO A 97 6.34 11.02 -18.89
C PRO A 97 6.96 11.57 -17.60
N GLU A 98 7.24 12.87 -17.55
CA GLU A 98 7.75 13.53 -16.35
C GLU A 98 6.66 13.46 -15.28
N ILE A 99 6.72 12.44 -14.43
CA ILE A 99 5.82 12.31 -13.29
C ILE A 99 6.14 13.50 -12.40
N THR A 100 5.16 14.40 -12.19
CA THR A 100 5.30 15.61 -11.36
C THR A 100 5.37 15.20 -9.89
N THR A 101 6.46 14.53 -9.54
CA THR A 101 6.85 14.14 -8.18
C THR A 101 8.16 14.82 -7.87
N GLY A 102 8.48 14.98 -6.58
CA GLY A 102 9.70 15.68 -6.16
C GLY A 102 11.04 15.03 -6.58
N MET A 103 11.03 13.91 -7.30
CA MET A 103 12.22 13.19 -7.77
C MET A 103 11.97 12.44 -9.09
N SER A 104 12.87 12.56 -10.06
CA SER A 104 12.83 11.78 -11.31
C SER A 104 13.27 10.33 -11.09
N LEU A 105 13.01 9.45 -12.07
CA LEU A 105 13.50 8.06 -12.04
C LEU A 105 15.03 8.03 -11.90
N GLU A 106 15.71 8.87 -12.67
CA GLU A 106 17.18 8.96 -12.69
C GLU A 106 17.72 9.40 -11.33
N ASP A 107 17.10 10.41 -10.72
CA ASP A 107 17.48 10.90 -9.40
C ASP A 107 17.23 9.85 -8.29
N ALA A 108 16.11 9.12 -8.39
CA ALA A 108 15.79 8.05 -7.45
C ALA A 108 16.81 6.90 -7.53
N VAL A 109 17.25 6.54 -8.74
CA VAL A 109 18.32 5.57 -8.96
C VAL A 109 19.66 6.10 -8.43
N ALA A 110 19.99 7.36 -8.70
CA ALA A 110 21.25 7.97 -8.27
C ALA A 110 21.38 8.07 -6.74
N VAL A 111 20.27 8.32 -6.03
CA VAL A 111 20.28 8.45 -4.56
C VAL A 111 20.24 7.10 -3.84
N ALA A 112 19.79 6.02 -4.48
CA ALA A 112 19.62 4.72 -3.84
C ALA A 112 20.86 4.15 -3.13
N PRO A 113 22.10 4.27 -3.66
CA PRO A 113 23.28 3.76 -2.97
C PRO A 113 23.69 4.58 -1.73
N THR A 114 23.36 5.88 -1.71
CA THR A 114 23.83 6.83 -0.68
C THR A 114 22.77 7.12 0.38
N ASP A 115 21.49 7.14 -0.01
CA ASP A 115 20.34 7.29 0.88
C ASP A 115 19.19 6.35 0.44
N PRO A 116 19.28 5.06 0.81
CA PRO A 116 18.24 4.05 0.56
C PRO A 116 16.84 4.45 1.02
N LYS A 117 16.74 5.10 2.19
CA LYS A 117 15.44 5.46 2.79
C LYS A 117 14.76 6.52 1.95
N ARG A 118 15.52 7.54 1.50
CA ARG A 118 15.01 8.56 0.60
C ARG A 118 14.57 7.98 -0.74
N ALA A 119 15.33 7.08 -1.35
CA ALA A 119 14.93 6.42 -2.59
C ALA A 119 13.62 5.65 -2.46
N ILE A 120 13.45 4.88 -1.37
CA ILE A 120 12.21 4.15 -1.07
C ILE A 120 11.04 5.11 -0.80
N ALA A 121 11.28 6.18 -0.03
CA ALA A 121 10.26 7.19 0.26
C ALA A 121 9.77 7.90 -1.01
N SER A 122 10.69 8.30 -1.89
CA SER A 122 10.35 8.90 -3.18
C SER A 122 9.57 7.94 -4.07
N SER A 123 9.94 6.65 -4.11
CA SER A 123 9.20 5.62 -4.85
C SER A 123 7.75 5.47 -4.35
N TRP A 124 7.54 5.57 -3.04
CA TRP A 124 6.20 5.54 -2.46
C TRP A 124 5.39 6.80 -2.80
N GLU A 125 6.01 7.98 -2.71
CA GLU A 125 5.37 9.26 -3.03
C GLU A 125 4.88 9.32 -4.48
N VAL A 126 5.62 8.73 -5.41
CA VAL A 126 5.21 8.57 -6.81
C VAL A 126 3.87 7.85 -6.92
N LEU A 127 3.71 6.71 -6.23
CA LEU A 127 2.44 5.99 -6.22
C LEU A 127 1.32 6.76 -5.52
N ARG A 128 1.64 7.46 -4.44
CA ARG A 128 0.66 8.28 -3.70
C ARG A 128 0.07 9.38 -4.58
N VAL A 129 0.89 10.08 -5.35
CA VAL A 129 0.43 11.14 -6.28
C VAL A 129 -0.46 10.56 -7.38
N CYS A 130 -0.04 9.46 -8.00
CA CYS A 130 -0.85 8.82 -9.05
C CYS A 130 -2.18 8.28 -8.52
N ALA A 131 -2.19 7.68 -7.32
CA ALA A 131 -3.44 7.25 -6.68
C ALA A 131 -4.36 8.43 -6.38
N LEU A 132 -3.83 9.58 -5.96
CA LEU A 132 -4.62 10.79 -5.74
C LEU A 132 -5.29 11.25 -7.04
N GLN A 133 -4.56 11.27 -8.16
CA GLN A 133 -5.11 11.65 -9.47
C GLN A 133 -6.18 10.67 -9.93
N LEU A 134 -5.92 9.36 -9.85
CA LEU A 134 -6.91 8.33 -10.20
C LEU A 134 -8.19 8.45 -9.39
N ALA A 135 -8.07 8.62 -8.08
CA ALA A 135 -9.20 8.80 -7.18
C ALA A 135 -10.02 10.05 -7.51
N HIS A 136 -9.33 11.17 -7.76
CA HIS A 136 -9.98 12.41 -8.14
C HIS A 136 -10.74 12.28 -9.48
N CYS A 137 -10.11 11.71 -10.51
CA CYS A 137 -10.70 11.59 -11.84
C CYS A 137 -11.85 10.58 -11.91
N TYR A 138 -11.71 9.40 -11.28
CA TYR A 138 -12.62 8.28 -11.51
C TYR A 138 -13.54 7.94 -10.34
N TYR A 139 -13.19 8.34 -9.12
CA TYR A 139 -13.94 7.96 -7.92
C TYR A 139 -14.57 9.15 -7.20
N GLY A 140 -14.19 10.38 -7.55
CA GLY A 140 -14.72 11.59 -6.92
C GLY A 140 -14.37 11.69 -5.43
N ASP A 141 -13.34 10.97 -4.99
CA ASP A 141 -12.85 10.98 -3.63
C ASP A 141 -11.37 11.41 -3.58
N ILE A 142 -10.93 11.80 -2.39
CA ILE A 142 -9.52 11.98 -2.09
C ILE A 142 -9.13 10.75 -1.27
N PRO A 143 -8.16 9.94 -1.69
CA PRO A 143 -7.67 8.86 -0.86
C PRO A 143 -7.17 9.53 0.43
N GLY A 144 -7.70 9.13 1.58
CA GLY A 144 -7.24 9.70 2.85
C GLY A 144 -5.72 9.55 2.99
N ASN A 145 -5.09 10.28 3.90
CA ASN A 145 -3.62 10.46 4.00
C ASN A 145 -2.78 9.18 4.25
N TRP A 146 -3.42 8.03 4.25
CA TRP A 146 -2.87 6.78 4.66
C TRP A 146 -2.30 5.98 3.50
N SER A 147 -1.17 5.32 3.77
CA SER A 147 -0.49 4.53 2.76
C SER A 147 -1.35 3.35 2.23
N SER A 148 -2.32 2.91 3.05
CA SER A 148 -3.31 1.88 2.75
C SER A 148 -4.35 2.30 1.70
N ASN A 149 -4.83 3.55 1.76
CA ASN A 149 -5.82 4.10 0.84
C ASN A 149 -5.26 4.21 -0.57
N VAL A 150 -3.97 4.54 -0.67
CA VAL A 150 -3.23 4.54 -1.94
C VAL A 150 -3.30 3.17 -2.61
N VAL A 151 -2.96 2.10 -1.87
CA VAL A 151 -3.05 0.73 -2.38
C VAL A 151 -4.50 0.36 -2.75
N GLN A 152 -5.48 0.77 -1.93
CA GLN A 152 -6.89 0.50 -2.19
C GLN A 152 -7.37 1.17 -3.50
N THR A 153 -6.88 2.36 -3.83
CA THR A 153 -7.17 3.00 -5.12
C THR A 153 -6.69 2.15 -6.29
N TYR A 154 -5.46 1.60 -6.22
CA TYR A 154 -4.95 0.69 -7.24
C TYR A 154 -5.77 -0.61 -7.31
N GLN A 155 -6.19 -1.14 -6.16
CA GLN A 155 -7.06 -2.32 -6.11
C GLN A 155 -8.42 -2.08 -6.77
N ARG A 156 -9.02 -0.90 -6.55
CA ARG A 156 -10.27 -0.50 -7.21
C ARG A 156 -10.05 -0.36 -8.72
N ALA A 157 -8.98 0.33 -9.13
CA ALA A 157 -8.67 0.54 -10.54
C ALA A 157 -8.40 -0.77 -11.31
N GLU A 158 -7.73 -1.74 -10.67
CA GLU A 158 -7.56 -3.09 -11.24
C GLU A 158 -8.91 -3.82 -11.37
N LYS A 159 -9.74 -3.77 -10.32
CA LYS A 159 -11.05 -4.43 -10.29
C LYS A 159 -12.02 -3.85 -11.31
N ASP A 160 -11.99 -2.55 -11.50
CA ASP A 160 -12.86 -1.81 -12.41
C ASP A 160 -12.33 -1.86 -13.87
N GLY A 161 -11.19 -2.52 -14.10
CA GLY A 161 -10.59 -2.69 -15.42
C GLY A 161 -9.91 -1.43 -15.99
N LEU A 162 -9.73 -0.40 -15.16
CA LEU A 162 -9.00 0.82 -15.54
C LEU A 162 -7.50 0.55 -15.66
N LEU A 163 -6.95 -0.28 -14.77
CA LEU A 163 -5.56 -0.69 -14.77
C LEU A 163 -5.42 -2.20 -15.03
N PRO A 164 -4.29 -2.65 -15.62
CA PRO A 164 -4.07 -4.06 -15.92
C PRO A 164 -3.93 -4.90 -14.64
N ALA A 165 -4.13 -6.21 -14.77
CA ALA A 165 -3.95 -7.14 -13.66
C ALA A 165 -2.53 -7.08 -13.06
N GLY A 166 -2.42 -7.25 -11.75
CA GLY A 166 -1.16 -7.28 -11.01
C GLY A 166 -0.68 -5.92 -10.50
N VAL A 167 -1.35 -4.81 -10.84
CA VAL A 167 -0.99 -3.48 -10.29
C VAL A 167 -1.15 -3.41 -8.77
N THR A 168 -2.15 -4.09 -8.20
CA THR A 168 -2.33 -4.18 -6.74
C THR A 168 -1.12 -4.85 -6.09
N ALA A 169 -0.61 -5.93 -6.69
CA ALA A 169 0.55 -6.64 -6.17
C ALA A 169 1.83 -5.79 -6.21
N VAL A 170 1.97 -4.97 -7.25
CA VAL A 170 3.07 -4.00 -7.38
C VAL A 170 2.97 -2.90 -6.32
N ALA A 171 1.79 -2.30 -6.16
CA ALA A 171 1.54 -1.30 -5.12
C ALA A 171 1.81 -1.85 -3.71
N ASP A 172 1.33 -3.07 -3.42
CA ASP A 172 1.59 -3.79 -2.16
C ASP A 172 3.09 -4.02 -1.93
N ALA A 173 3.86 -4.34 -2.98
CA ALA A 173 5.30 -4.57 -2.87
C ALA A 173 6.06 -3.28 -2.54
N VAL A 174 5.77 -2.18 -3.23
CA VAL A 174 6.38 -0.87 -2.95
C VAL A 174 5.98 -0.38 -1.55
N HIS A 175 4.70 -0.53 -1.19
CA HIS A 175 4.19 -0.23 0.16
C HIS A 175 4.93 -1.01 1.24
N TYR A 176 5.12 -2.32 1.05
CA TYR A 176 5.86 -3.17 1.98
C TYR A 176 7.26 -2.64 2.24
N HIS A 177 8.03 -2.32 1.20
CA HIS A 177 9.39 -1.80 1.36
C HIS A 177 9.41 -0.41 2.01
N HIS A 178 8.45 0.46 1.68
CA HIS A 178 8.28 1.75 2.33
C HIS A 178 8.07 1.60 3.83
N VAL A 179 7.09 0.81 4.23
CA VAL A 179 6.76 0.55 5.63
C VAL A 179 7.94 -0.06 6.38
N GLN A 180 8.63 -1.04 5.79
CA GLN A 180 9.81 -1.64 6.43
C GLN A 180 10.93 -0.62 6.68
N SER A 181 11.13 0.34 5.78
CA SER A 181 12.17 1.37 5.90
C SER A 181 11.94 2.38 7.03
N GLN A 182 10.70 2.50 7.51
CA GLN A 182 10.33 3.38 8.63
C GLN A 182 10.71 2.80 10.01
N PHE A 183 10.92 1.48 10.11
CA PHE A 183 11.31 0.86 11.38
C PHE A 183 12.82 1.03 11.63
N PRO A 184 13.24 1.62 12.77
CA PRO A 184 14.66 1.86 13.05
C PRO A 184 15.51 0.58 13.16
N ASP A 185 14.92 -0.51 13.66
CA ASP A 185 15.62 -1.75 13.98
C ASP A 185 15.71 -2.74 12.80
N LYS A 186 15.15 -2.38 11.64
CA LYS A 186 15.10 -3.22 10.44
C LYS A 186 16.28 -2.93 9.53
N GLU A 187 16.98 -3.98 9.12
CA GLU A 187 18.01 -3.89 8.09
C GLU A 187 17.40 -3.42 6.77
N LEU A 188 18.08 -2.48 6.11
CA LEU A 188 17.62 -1.92 4.85
C LEU A 188 17.78 -2.95 3.72
N PRO A 189 16.93 -2.88 2.68
CA PRO A 189 17.05 -3.77 1.52
C PRO A 189 18.39 -3.57 0.80
N SER A 190 18.81 -4.59 0.06
CA SER A 190 19.98 -4.46 -0.82
C SER A 190 19.76 -3.39 -1.90
N THR A 191 20.84 -2.80 -2.45
CA THR A 191 20.73 -1.82 -3.54
C THR A 191 19.95 -2.38 -4.76
N ALA A 192 20.11 -3.67 -5.06
CA ALA A 192 19.36 -4.33 -6.13
C ALA A 192 17.85 -4.38 -5.83
N GLU A 193 17.46 -4.66 -4.60
CA GLU A 193 16.04 -4.62 -4.19
C GLU A 193 15.49 -3.19 -4.22
N ILE A 194 16.30 -2.18 -3.88
CA ILE A 194 15.89 -0.78 -3.99
C ILE A 194 15.66 -0.39 -5.45
N PHE A 195 16.56 -0.78 -6.36
CA PHE A 195 16.36 -0.57 -7.80
C PHE A 195 15.10 -1.27 -8.31
N GLN A 196 14.79 -2.46 -7.78
CA GLN A 196 13.53 -3.13 -8.09
C GLN A 196 12.32 -2.33 -7.60
N VAL A 197 12.34 -1.82 -6.37
CA VAL A 197 11.26 -0.98 -5.81
C VAL A 197 11.04 0.27 -6.65
N ILE A 198 12.13 0.95 -7.04
CA ILE A 198 12.08 2.12 -7.92
C ILE A 198 11.44 1.74 -9.26
N ALA A 199 11.96 0.71 -9.94
CA ALA A 199 11.45 0.29 -11.24
C ALA A 199 9.95 -0.08 -11.19
N LEU A 200 9.53 -0.79 -10.15
CA LEU A 200 8.13 -1.16 -9.91
C LEU A 200 7.25 0.09 -9.72
N ALA A 201 7.68 1.04 -8.89
CA ALA A 201 6.92 2.26 -8.62
C ALA A 201 6.73 3.11 -9.88
N TYR A 202 7.81 3.40 -10.61
CA TYR A 202 7.74 4.24 -11.81
C TYR A 202 6.98 3.55 -12.95
N ARG A 203 7.12 2.23 -13.11
CA ARG A 203 6.35 1.48 -14.11
C ARG A 203 4.84 1.53 -13.83
N LEU A 204 4.44 1.36 -12.57
CA LEU A 204 3.04 1.46 -12.18
C LEU A 204 2.50 2.89 -12.34
N ALA A 205 3.29 3.88 -11.95
CA ALA A 205 2.92 5.29 -12.09
C ALA A 205 2.67 5.69 -13.55
N TRP A 206 3.48 5.17 -14.48
CA TRP A 206 3.21 5.37 -15.92
C TRP A 206 1.87 4.77 -16.37
N GLN A 207 1.50 3.57 -15.90
CA GLN A 207 0.19 2.98 -16.21
C GLN A 207 -0.96 3.84 -15.67
N ALA A 208 -0.84 4.32 -14.44
CA ALA A 208 -1.83 5.19 -13.82
C ALA A 208 -1.99 6.52 -14.56
N ARG A 209 -0.88 7.11 -15.01
CA ARG A 209 -0.89 8.38 -15.73
C ARG A 209 -1.60 8.27 -17.08
N ASP A 210 -1.34 7.23 -17.86
CA ASP A 210 -2.01 7.06 -19.16
C ASP A 210 -3.53 7.06 -19.01
N VAL A 211 -4.03 6.39 -17.96
CA VAL A 211 -5.47 6.35 -17.64
C VAL A 211 -6.00 7.74 -17.30
N VAL A 212 -5.26 8.52 -16.50
CA VAL A 212 -5.64 9.91 -16.14
C VAL A 212 -5.62 10.83 -17.37
N GLU A 213 -4.61 10.74 -18.24
CA GLU A 213 -4.54 11.55 -19.47
C GLU A 213 -5.72 11.25 -20.40
N ILE A 214 -6.08 9.98 -20.58
CA ILE A 214 -7.27 9.58 -21.35
C ILE A 214 -8.54 10.18 -20.77
N TYR A 215 -8.69 10.19 -19.44
CA TYR A 215 -9.83 10.83 -18.77
C TYR A 215 -9.92 12.32 -19.09
N GLU A 216 -8.80 13.04 -18.92
CA GLU A 216 -8.75 14.48 -19.14
C GLU A 216 -9.07 14.88 -20.58
N ASP A 217 -8.53 14.15 -21.56
CA ASP A 217 -8.78 14.43 -22.97
C ASP A 217 -10.24 14.17 -23.34
N THR A 218 -10.84 13.12 -22.76
CA THR A 218 -12.26 12.83 -22.93
C THR A 218 -13.14 13.89 -22.26
N ALA A 219 -12.75 14.38 -21.08
CA ALA A 219 -13.47 15.43 -20.36
C ALA A 219 -13.40 16.78 -21.06
N LYS A 220 -12.22 17.16 -21.61
CA LYS A 220 -12.03 18.38 -22.41
C LYS A 220 -12.83 18.37 -23.71
N SER A 221 -13.15 17.19 -24.23
CA SER A 221 -13.90 17.02 -25.49
C SER A 221 -15.43 17.02 -25.33
N ARG A 222 -15.95 17.18 -24.10
CA ARG A 222 -17.40 17.22 -23.83
C ARG A 222 -17.89 18.68 -23.94
N PRO A 223 -18.89 18.97 -24.81
CA PRO A 223 -19.36 20.33 -25.10
C PRO A 223 -20.13 20.98 -23.94
#